data_AF-A0A376FGR5-F1
#
_entry.id   AF-A0A376FGR5-F1
#
_cell.length_a   1.000
_cell.length_b   1.000
_cell.length_c   1.000
_cell.angle_alpha   90.00
_cell.angle_beta   90.00
_cell.angle_gamma   90.00
#
_symmetry.space_group_name_H-M   'P 1'
#
loop_
_entity.id
_entity.type
_entity.pdbx_description
1 polymer ?
#
loop_
_entity_poly.entity_id
_entity_poly.type
_entity_poly.pdbx_seq_one_letter_code
_entity_poly.pdbx_strand_id
1 'polypeptide(L)'
;MIKGLIQQAWPDQVRLNNHLKTLFNADRVRRWLKLGEINDVLRGMMFSELAQMLVDKKEFSRYYASLFSDPSMLTLLVEPRKTLQTFLDDIRQIRNSITVQKTLSSAQIQLLDNYYAQIARPVQRAFEEGRTRVNPAGFMAVDASELHTFWEKAQKMDRVTGGDLFEVRDTIEKPTQRAPRTLNNASSSFPVRYGGRLASW
;
A
#
# COMPACT_ATOMS: atom_id res chain seq x y z
N MET A 1 5.15 -12.32 -6.27
CA MET A 1 5.99 -11.27 -6.90
C MET A 1 6.23 -10.03 -6.01
N ILE A 2 5.25 -9.13 -5.77
CA ILE A 2 5.47 -7.82 -5.10
C ILE A 2 6.24 -7.93 -3.77
N LYS A 3 5.82 -8.85 -2.89
CA LYS A 3 6.51 -9.10 -1.61
C LYS A 3 7.99 -9.47 -1.81
N GLY A 4 8.31 -10.25 -2.82
CA GLY A 4 9.69 -10.62 -3.16
C GLY A 4 10.52 -9.42 -3.61
N LEU A 5 9.92 -8.48 -4.36
CA LEU A 5 10.60 -7.25 -4.77
C LEU A 5 10.90 -6.36 -3.57
N ILE A 6 9.94 -6.22 -2.64
CA ILE A 6 10.13 -5.47 -1.39
C ILE A 6 11.21 -6.14 -0.52
N GLN A 7 11.17 -7.47 -0.38
CA GLN A 7 12.16 -8.20 0.41
C GLN A 7 13.58 -8.10 -0.19
N GLN A 8 13.70 -8.05 -1.52
CA GLN A 8 14.99 -7.82 -2.17
C GLN A 8 15.52 -6.41 -1.90
N ALA A 9 14.66 -5.39 -1.95
CA ALA A 9 15.03 -4.02 -1.61
C ALA A 9 15.38 -3.84 -0.13
N TRP A 10 14.71 -4.61 0.75
CA TRP A 10 14.84 -4.54 2.20
C TRP A 10 15.06 -5.94 2.81
N PRO A 11 16.27 -6.52 2.68
CA PRO A 11 16.53 -7.89 3.10
C PRO A 11 16.56 -8.08 4.62
N ASP A 12 16.87 -7.01 5.38
CA ASP A 12 16.88 -7.01 6.84
C ASP A 12 15.49 -6.63 7.37
N GLN A 13 14.88 -7.56 8.12
CA GLN A 13 13.52 -7.39 8.64
C GLN A 13 13.39 -6.25 9.66
N VAL A 14 14.42 -6.00 10.47
CA VAL A 14 14.40 -4.91 11.46
C VAL A 14 14.45 -3.57 10.73
N ARG A 15 15.30 -3.45 9.70
CA ARG A 15 15.37 -2.25 8.85
C ARG A 15 14.08 -2.04 8.07
N LEU A 16 13.51 -3.10 7.48
CA LEU A 16 12.21 -3.05 6.81
C LEU A 16 11.12 -2.54 7.75
N ASN A 17 11.02 -3.12 8.96
CA ASN A 17 10.04 -2.71 9.95
C ASN A 17 10.21 -1.23 10.35
N ASN A 18 11.45 -0.76 10.53
CA ASN A 18 11.71 0.64 10.87
C ASN A 18 11.37 1.58 9.73
N HIS A 19 11.71 1.21 8.49
CA HIS A 19 11.35 1.97 7.30
C HIS A 19 9.84 2.07 7.12
N LEU A 20 9.12 0.96 7.27
CA LEU A 20 7.66 0.91 7.22
C LEU A 20 7.02 1.78 8.31
N LYS A 21 7.59 1.86 9.52
CA LYS A 21 7.10 2.77 10.57
C LYS A 21 7.23 4.23 10.16
N THR A 22 8.31 4.59 9.46
CA THR A 22 8.53 5.94 8.93
C THR A 22 7.56 6.28 7.81
N LEU A 23 7.27 5.33 6.92
CA LEU A 23 6.35 5.53 5.79
C LEU A 23 4.88 5.52 6.24
N PHE A 24 4.47 4.47 6.96
CA PHE A 24 3.06 4.16 7.22
C PHE A 24 2.60 4.38 8.65
N ASN A 25 3.46 4.92 9.53
CA ASN A 25 3.26 5.00 10.98
C ASN A 25 3.39 3.67 11.75
N ALA A 26 3.68 3.79 13.05
CA ALA A 26 3.96 2.63 13.90
C ALA A 26 2.73 1.77 14.20
N ASP A 27 1.54 2.35 14.23
CA ASP A 27 0.31 1.62 14.55
C ASP A 27 -0.12 0.70 13.41
N ARG A 28 0.05 1.15 12.15
CA ARG A 28 -0.14 0.27 10.99
C ARG A 28 0.83 -0.90 11.01
N VAL A 29 2.11 -0.67 11.28
CA VAL A 29 3.11 -1.74 11.36
C VAL A 29 2.80 -2.73 12.49
N ARG A 30 2.36 -2.25 13.66
CA ARG A 30 1.91 -3.15 14.76
C ARG A 30 0.72 -4.00 14.33
N ARG A 31 -0.27 -3.43 13.63
CA ARG A 31 -1.40 -4.18 13.08
C ARG A 31 -0.93 -5.24 12.10
N TRP A 32 -0.04 -4.91 11.16
CA TRP A 32 0.50 -5.88 10.20
C TRP A 32 1.26 -7.01 10.87
N LEU A 33 2.08 -6.72 11.88
CA LEU A 33 2.79 -7.76 12.65
C LEU A 33 1.82 -8.69 13.41
N LYS A 34 0.65 -8.18 13.84
CA LYS A 34 -0.40 -8.99 14.47
C LYS A 34 -1.16 -9.86 13.46
N LEU A 35 -1.35 -9.37 12.24
CA LEU A 35 -2.07 -10.09 11.17
C LEU A 35 -1.19 -11.05 10.37
N GLY A 36 0.11 -10.75 10.29
CA GLY A 36 1.09 -11.52 9.55
C GLY A 36 1.59 -12.76 10.30
N GLU A 37 2.53 -13.46 9.67
CA GLU A 37 3.25 -14.56 10.31
C GLU A 37 4.42 -14.00 11.16
N ILE A 38 4.96 -14.83 12.05
CA ILE A 38 6.08 -14.43 12.92
C ILE A 38 7.24 -13.93 12.05
N ASN A 39 7.72 -12.72 12.35
CA ASN A 39 8.80 -12.03 11.64
C ASN A 39 8.51 -11.71 10.15
N ASP A 40 7.26 -11.77 9.68
CA ASP A 40 6.89 -11.39 8.31
C ASP A 40 5.78 -10.33 8.33
N VAL A 41 6.20 -9.06 8.35
CA VAL A 41 5.30 -7.90 8.31
C VAL A 41 4.52 -7.82 6.99
N LEU A 42 5.13 -8.24 5.88
CA LEU A 42 4.55 -8.11 4.54
C LEU A 42 3.34 -9.04 4.37
N ARG A 43 3.26 -10.13 5.14
CA ARG A 43 2.09 -11.01 5.18
C ARG A 43 0.86 -10.39 5.81
N GLY A 44 1.03 -9.45 6.73
CA GLY A 44 -0.10 -8.72 7.33
C GLY A 44 -0.55 -7.48 6.56
N MET A 45 0.20 -7.08 5.52
CA MET A 45 -0.14 -5.93 4.68
C MET A 45 -1.25 -6.26 3.68
N MET A 46 -2.14 -5.30 3.44
CA MET A 46 -3.12 -5.34 2.37
C MET A 46 -2.43 -5.21 1.00
N PHE A 47 -3.15 -5.55 -0.07
CA PHE A 47 -2.60 -5.46 -1.42
C PHE A 47 -2.27 -4.01 -1.78
N SER A 48 -3.15 -3.06 -1.46
CA SER A 48 -2.93 -1.62 -1.67
C SER A 48 -1.67 -1.11 -0.98
N GLU A 49 -1.41 -1.58 0.24
CA GLU A 49 -0.24 -1.17 1.04
C GLU A 49 1.06 -1.72 0.43
N LEU A 50 1.04 -2.96 -0.07
CA LEU A 50 2.16 -3.55 -0.83
C LEU A 50 2.37 -2.84 -2.17
N ALA A 51 1.29 -2.52 -2.88
CA ALA A 51 1.34 -1.81 -4.15
C ALA A 51 1.89 -0.39 -3.98
N GLN A 52 1.50 0.31 -2.91
CA GLN A 52 2.01 1.64 -2.57
C GLN A 52 3.52 1.63 -2.34
N MET A 53 4.09 0.58 -1.73
CA MET A 53 5.55 0.43 -1.63
C MET A 53 6.24 0.36 -3.00
N LEU A 54 5.58 -0.23 -4.00
CA LEU A 54 6.14 -0.36 -5.35
C LEU A 54 6.05 0.96 -6.14
N VAL A 55 5.00 1.76 -5.94
CA VAL A 55 4.72 2.96 -6.76
C VAL A 55 4.99 4.29 -6.06
N ASP A 56 5.34 4.28 -4.77
CA ASP A 56 5.82 5.47 -4.07
C ASP A 56 6.99 6.07 -4.83
N LYS A 57 6.96 7.38 -5.06
CA LYS A 57 7.94 8.07 -5.93
C LYS A 57 9.38 7.80 -5.52
N LYS A 58 9.68 7.76 -4.21
CA LYS A 58 11.05 7.58 -3.70
C LYS A 58 11.46 6.13 -3.75
N GLU A 59 10.58 5.22 -3.32
CA GLU A 59 10.85 3.78 -3.38
C GLU A 59 11.02 3.31 -4.83
N PHE A 60 10.12 3.72 -5.72
CA PHE A 60 10.17 3.40 -7.15
C PHE A 60 11.47 3.84 -7.79
N SER A 61 11.83 5.12 -7.65
CA SER A 61 13.05 5.66 -8.24
C SER A 61 14.31 4.96 -7.71
N ARG A 62 14.30 4.54 -6.44
CA ARG A 62 15.47 3.96 -5.79
C ARG A 62 15.66 2.47 -6.08
N TYR A 63 14.59 1.70 -6.12
CA TYR A 63 14.67 0.23 -6.13
C TYR A 63 14.06 -0.43 -7.36
N TYR A 64 13.10 0.21 -8.02
CA TYR A 64 12.24 -0.48 -9.01
C TYR A 64 12.33 0.10 -10.41
N ALA A 65 12.74 1.35 -10.58
CA ALA A 65 12.79 2.02 -11.89
C ALA A 65 13.61 1.25 -12.93
N SER A 66 14.73 0.65 -12.53
CA SER A 66 15.57 -0.16 -13.42
C SER A 66 14.92 -1.47 -13.88
N LEU A 67 13.90 -1.96 -13.17
CA LEU A 67 13.14 -3.14 -13.59
C LEU A 67 12.15 -2.78 -14.71
N PHE A 68 11.72 -1.52 -14.79
CA PHE A 68 10.69 -1.04 -15.69
C PHE A 68 11.25 -0.05 -16.72
N SER A 69 12.46 -0.30 -17.21
CA SER A 69 13.17 0.58 -18.15
C SER A 69 12.83 0.32 -19.62
N ASP A 70 12.06 -0.73 -19.94
CA ASP A 70 11.63 -1.04 -21.31
C ASP A 70 10.57 -0.04 -21.77
N PRO A 71 10.83 0.78 -22.82
CA PRO A 71 9.90 1.80 -23.28
C PRO A 71 8.62 1.25 -23.92
N SER A 72 8.59 -0.05 -24.26
CA SER A 72 7.39 -0.72 -24.78
C SER A 72 6.44 -1.21 -23.68
N MET A 73 6.83 -1.07 -22.40
CA MET A 73 6.08 -1.56 -21.26
C MET A 73 5.54 -0.38 -20.44
N LEU A 74 4.36 -0.57 -19.84
CA LEU A 74 3.70 0.44 -18.99
C LEU A 74 3.40 1.75 -19.72
N THR A 75 2.90 1.65 -20.96
CA THR A 75 2.73 2.77 -21.89
C THR A 75 1.38 3.48 -21.84
N LEU A 76 0.48 3.11 -20.92
CA LEU A 76 -0.85 3.73 -20.81
C LEU A 76 -0.78 5.24 -20.52
N LEU A 77 0.15 5.64 -19.66
CA LEU A 77 0.42 7.02 -19.27
C LEU A 77 1.87 7.39 -19.59
N VAL A 78 2.16 8.68 -19.62
CA VAL A 78 3.51 9.22 -19.91
C VAL A 78 4.56 8.72 -18.92
N GLU A 79 4.20 8.62 -17.64
CA GLU A 79 5.09 8.10 -16.59
C GLU A 79 4.83 6.60 -16.36
N PRO A 80 5.80 5.69 -16.60
CA PRO A 80 5.64 4.26 -16.38
C PRO A 80 5.17 3.90 -14.96
N ARG A 81 5.65 4.65 -13.96
CA ARG A 81 5.24 4.51 -12.56
C ARG A 81 3.74 4.79 -12.36
N LYS A 82 3.19 5.79 -13.06
CA LYS A 82 1.76 6.11 -13.01
C LYS A 82 0.92 5.04 -13.69
N THR A 83 1.37 4.52 -14.84
CA THR A 83 0.74 3.34 -15.46
C THR A 83 0.72 2.15 -14.49
N LEU A 84 1.85 1.86 -13.84
CA LEU A 84 1.94 0.78 -12.85
C LEU A 84 0.98 1.00 -11.68
N GLN A 85 0.86 2.23 -11.17
CA GLN A 85 -0.11 2.59 -10.14
C GLN A 85 -1.54 2.28 -10.57
N THR A 86 -1.94 2.73 -11.77
CA THR A 86 -3.28 2.48 -12.33
C THR A 86 -3.57 0.99 -12.44
N PHE A 87 -2.65 0.21 -13.01
CA PHE A 87 -2.83 -1.23 -13.15
C PHE A 87 -2.95 -1.94 -11.79
N LEU A 88 -2.15 -1.54 -10.81
CA LEU A 88 -2.23 -2.11 -9.47
C LEU A 88 -3.54 -1.74 -8.77
N ASP A 89 -4.06 -0.52 -8.93
CA ASP A 89 -5.36 -0.18 -8.35
C ASP A 89 -6.50 -0.99 -8.98
N ASP A 90 -6.49 -1.17 -10.30
CA ASP A 90 -7.49 -2.01 -10.96
C ASP A 90 -7.37 -3.48 -10.52
N ILE A 91 -6.16 -4.01 -10.40
CA ILE A 91 -5.91 -5.36 -9.85
C ILE A 91 -6.47 -5.47 -8.43
N ARG A 92 -6.32 -4.44 -7.59
CA ARG A 92 -6.89 -4.41 -6.22
C ARG A 92 -8.41 -4.55 -6.28
N GLN A 93 -9.09 -3.79 -7.14
CA GLN A 93 -10.55 -3.84 -7.27
C GLN A 93 -11.04 -5.20 -7.76
N ILE A 94 -10.36 -5.77 -8.75
CA ILE A 94 -10.66 -7.10 -9.29
C ILE A 94 -10.44 -8.16 -8.19
N ARG A 95 -9.29 -8.12 -7.51
CA ARG A 95 -8.97 -9.02 -6.38
C ARG A 95 -10.02 -8.96 -5.28
N ASN A 96 -10.49 -7.77 -4.92
CA ASN A 96 -11.52 -7.60 -3.90
C ASN A 96 -12.82 -8.31 -4.31
N SER A 97 -13.20 -8.20 -5.58
CA SER A 97 -14.39 -8.88 -6.11
C SER A 97 -14.28 -10.40 -6.03
N ILE A 98 -13.14 -10.98 -6.41
CA ILE A 98 -12.89 -12.43 -6.30
C ILE A 98 -12.90 -12.87 -4.83
N THR A 99 -12.34 -12.06 -3.93
CA THR A 99 -12.26 -12.38 -2.50
C THR A 99 -13.65 -12.55 -1.89
N VAL A 100 -14.63 -11.76 -2.33
CA VAL A 100 -16.05 -11.89 -1.93
C VAL A 100 -16.86 -12.79 -2.87
N GLN A 101 -16.19 -13.68 -3.61
CA GLN A 101 -16.78 -14.70 -4.48
C GLN A 101 -17.66 -14.15 -5.62
N LYS A 102 -17.39 -12.92 -6.07
CA LYS A 102 -18.00 -12.41 -7.31
C LYS A 102 -17.27 -12.98 -8.52
N THR A 103 -18.03 -13.34 -9.55
CA THR A 103 -17.50 -13.75 -10.84
C THR A 103 -16.87 -12.57 -11.57
N LEU A 104 -15.79 -12.83 -12.30
CA LEU A 104 -15.17 -11.83 -13.16
C LEU A 104 -15.83 -11.80 -14.53
N SER A 105 -15.98 -10.60 -15.09
CA SER A 105 -16.35 -10.46 -16.49
C SER A 105 -15.20 -10.84 -17.43
N SER A 106 -15.51 -11.22 -18.66
CA SER A 106 -14.49 -11.50 -19.69
C SER A 106 -13.55 -10.31 -19.91
N ALA A 107 -14.08 -9.08 -19.82
CA ALA A 107 -13.26 -7.87 -19.91
C ALA A 107 -12.27 -7.74 -18.74
N GLN A 108 -12.70 -8.05 -17.50
CA GLN A 108 -11.80 -8.04 -16.34
C GLN A 108 -10.70 -9.10 -16.46
N ILE A 109 -11.01 -10.29 -16.98
CA ILE A 109 -10.01 -11.33 -17.24
C ILE A 109 -8.99 -10.85 -18.27
N GLN A 110 -9.45 -10.30 -19.40
CA GLN A 110 -8.55 -9.77 -20.43
C GLN A 110 -7.69 -8.60 -19.93
N LEU A 111 -8.23 -7.73 -19.07
CA LEU A 111 -7.47 -6.67 -18.43
C LEU A 111 -6.40 -7.25 -17.49
N LEU A 112 -6.73 -8.26 -16.67
CA LEU A 112 -5.75 -8.92 -15.81
C LEU A 112 -4.61 -9.53 -16.63
N ASP A 113 -4.89 -10.19 -17.75
CA ASP A 113 -3.86 -10.77 -18.62
C ASP A 113 -2.93 -9.68 -19.18
N ASN A 114 -3.50 -8.56 -19.64
CA ASN A 114 -2.73 -7.42 -20.13
C ASN A 114 -1.89 -6.78 -19.02
N TYR A 115 -2.46 -6.54 -17.84
CA TYR A 115 -1.74 -5.97 -16.70
C TYR A 115 -0.62 -6.90 -16.24
N TYR A 116 -0.89 -8.21 -16.15
CA TYR A 116 0.13 -9.19 -15.81
C TYR A 116 1.27 -9.17 -16.83
N ALA A 117 0.99 -9.17 -18.13
CA ALA A 117 2.03 -9.12 -19.15
C ALA A 117 2.89 -7.86 -19.02
N GLN A 118 2.29 -6.68 -18.82
CA GLN A 118 3.03 -5.42 -18.73
C GLN A 118 3.84 -5.27 -17.44
N ILE A 119 3.43 -5.91 -16.33
CA ILE A 119 4.15 -5.83 -15.05
C ILE A 119 5.15 -6.97 -14.90
N ALA A 120 4.77 -8.20 -15.24
CA ALA A 120 5.59 -9.38 -15.01
C ALA A 120 6.71 -9.53 -16.03
N ARG A 121 6.51 -9.17 -17.31
CA ARG A 121 7.56 -9.32 -18.34
C ARG A 121 8.84 -8.52 -18.05
N PRO A 122 8.78 -7.23 -17.67
CA PRO A 122 9.99 -6.49 -17.29
C PRO A 122 10.74 -7.12 -16.11
N VAL A 123 9.99 -7.61 -15.10
CA VAL A 123 10.56 -8.27 -13.92
C VAL A 123 11.17 -9.64 -14.29
N GLN A 124 10.50 -10.40 -15.17
CA GLN A 124 10.97 -11.69 -15.67
C GLN A 124 12.26 -11.52 -16.48
N ARG A 125 12.33 -10.54 -17.38
CA ARG A 125 13.56 -10.21 -18.11
C ARG A 125 14.68 -9.82 -17.13
N ALA A 126 14.38 -8.99 -16.14
CA ALA A 126 15.35 -8.62 -15.12
C ALA A 126 15.85 -9.83 -14.31
N PHE A 127 15.02 -10.86 -14.11
CA PHE A 127 15.42 -12.10 -13.46
C PHE A 127 16.37 -12.91 -14.35
N GLU A 128 16.02 -13.07 -15.63
CA GLU A 128 16.86 -13.75 -16.63
C GLU A 128 18.23 -13.09 -16.80
N GLU A 129 18.29 -11.76 -16.68
CA GLU A 129 19.52 -10.96 -16.71
C GLU A 129 20.24 -10.90 -15.36
N GLY A 130 19.73 -11.55 -14.30
CA GLY A 130 20.33 -11.56 -12.96
C GLY A 130 20.22 -10.24 -12.18
N ARG A 131 19.45 -9.26 -12.66
CA ARG A 131 19.20 -7.97 -12.00
C ARG A 131 18.20 -8.07 -10.84
N THR A 132 17.41 -9.13 -10.79
CA THR A 132 16.54 -9.46 -9.66
C THR A 132 16.55 -10.96 -9.38
N ARG A 133 16.30 -11.36 -8.14
CA ARG A 133 16.10 -12.75 -7.72
C ARG A 133 14.64 -13.18 -7.79
N VAL A 134 13.74 -12.24 -8.05
CA VAL A 134 12.30 -12.50 -8.12
C VAL A 134 11.95 -13.04 -9.50
N ASN A 135 11.46 -14.29 -9.55
CA ASN A 135 10.99 -14.93 -10.78
C ASN A 135 9.44 -14.89 -10.84
N PRO A 136 8.82 -14.00 -11.66
CA PRO A 136 7.37 -13.99 -11.85
C PRO A 136 6.80 -15.32 -12.35
N ALA A 137 7.46 -15.97 -13.32
CA ALA A 137 6.98 -17.24 -13.88
C ALA A 137 6.92 -18.36 -12.84
N GLY A 138 7.80 -18.33 -11.83
CA GLY A 138 7.79 -19.28 -10.71
C GLY A 138 6.50 -19.27 -9.88
N PHE A 139 5.71 -18.19 -9.92
CA PHE A 139 4.42 -18.12 -9.23
C PHE A 139 3.25 -18.70 -10.06
N MET A 140 3.48 -19.10 -11.31
CA MET A 140 2.43 -19.69 -12.16
C MET A 140 2.35 -21.22 -12.01
N ALA A 141 3.37 -21.84 -11.42
CA ALA A 141 3.43 -23.29 -11.15
C ALA A 141 2.86 -23.61 -9.75
N VAL A 142 1.61 -23.20 -9.49
CA VAL A 142 0.92 -23.40 -8.21
C VAL A 142 -0.17 -24.44 -8.40
N ASP A 143 -0.24 -25.43 -7.50
CA ASP A 143 -1.29 -26.44 -7.56
C ASP A 143 -2.65 -25.94 -7.04
N ALA A 144 -3.71 -26.69 -7.31
CA ALA A 144 -5.06 -26.29 -6.92
C ALA A 144 -5.25 -26.17 -5.39
N SER A 145 -4.52 -26.95 -4.60
CA SER A 145 -4.62 -26.95 -3.13
C SER A 145 -3.94 -25.73 -2.51
N GLU A 146 -2.79 -25.33 -3.04
CA GLU A 146 -2.08 -24.10 -2.67
C GLU A 146 -2.91 -22.87 -3.04
N LEU A 147 -3.54 -22.88 -4.23
CA LEU A 147 -4.44 -21.81 -4.66
C LEU A 147 -5.67 -21.70 -3.76
N HIS A 148 -6.26 -22.84 -3.37
CA HIS A 148 -7.38 -22.88 -2.44
C HIS A 148 -7.00 -22.27 -1.08
N THR A 149 -5.87 -22.73 -0.52
CA THR A 149 -5.33 -22.21 0.76
C THR A 149 -5.06 -20.70 0.70
N PHE A 150 -4.56 -20.21 -0.44
CA PHE A 150 -4.34 -18.79 -0.66
C PHE A 150 -5.65 -17.98 -0.56
N TRP A 151 -6.71 -18.43 -1.24
CA TRP A 151 -8.00 -17.74 -1.22
C TRP A 151 -8.72 -17.83 0.12
N GLU A 152 -8.61 -18.95 0.85
CA GLU A 152 -9.11 -19.05 2.22
C GLU A 152 -8.46 -18.02 3.15
N LYS A 153 -7.13 -17.88 3.07
CA LYS A 153 -6.40 -16.85 3.83
C LYS A 153 -6.83 -15.44 3.43
N ALA A 154 -7.01 -15.19 2.13
CA ALA A 154 -7.48 -13.90 1.64
C ALA A 154 -8.88 -13.55 2.17
N GLN A 155 -9.81 -14.50 2.14
CA GLN A 155 -11.17 -14.33 2.69
C GLN A 155 -11.17 -14.10 4.19
N LYS A 156 -10.35 -14.84 4.94
CA LYS A 156 -10.18 -14.62 6.38
C LYS A 156 -9.67 -13.21 6.68
N MET A 157 -8.67 -12.76 5.93
CA MET A 157 -8.10 -11.42 6.08
C MET A 157 -9.12 -10.33 5.73
N ASP A 158 -9.91 -10.53 4.66
CA ASP A 158 -10.99 -9.63 4.27
C ASP A 158 -12.02 -9.44 5.38
N ARG A 159 -12.50 -10.53 5.99
CA ARG A 159 -13.44 -10.49 7.12
C ARG A 159 -12.90 -9.73 8.35
N VAL A 160 -11.59 -9.86 8.61
CA VAL A 160 -10.95 -9.20 9.77
C VAL A 160 -10.69 -7.72 9.50
N THR A 161 -10.40 -7.35 8.26
CA THR A 161 -9.97 -5.99 7.90
C THR A 161 -11.07 -5.12 7.30
N GLY A 162 -12.20 -5.72 6.94
CA GLY A 162 -13.25 -5.04 6.16
C GLY A 162 -12.89 -4.88 4.68
N GLY A 163 -11.91 -5.65 4.20
CA GLY A 163 -11.42 -5.61 2.83
C GLY A 163 -10.39 -4.52 2.54
N ASP A 164 -9.89 -4.51 1.31
CA ASP A 164 -8.87 -3.56 0.84
C ASP A 164 -9.52 -2.30 0.26
N LEU A 165 -10.03 -1.44 1.14
CA LEU A 165 -10.88 -0.32 0.77
C LEU A 165 -10.13 0.88 0.16
N PHE A 166 -8.85 1.04 0.50
CA PHE A 166 -8.08 2.21 0.09
C PHE A 166 -7.42 1.99 -1.27
N GLU A 167 -7.47 3.02 -2.10
CA GLU A 167 -6.81 3.04 -3.39
C GLU A 167 -5.28 2.96 -3.28
N VAL A 168 -4.64 2.50 -4.35
CA VAL A 168 -3.19 2.59 -4.50
C VAL A 168 -2.81 4.05 -4.74
N ARG A 169 -2.49 4.77 -3.67
CA ARG A 169 -2.04 6.17 -3.73
C ARG A 169 -0.65 6.31 -4.35
N ASP A 170 -0.37 7.49 -4.89
CA ASP A 170 0.89 7.77 -5.59
C ASP A 170 2.05 8.14 -4.66
N THR A 171 1.72 8.44 -3.42
CA THR A 171 2.60 8.90 -2.35
C THR A 171 2.12 8.32 -1.04
N ILE A 172 3.04 7.79 -0.25
CA ILE A 172 2.72 7.41 1.13
C ILE A 172 2.75 8.70 1.97
N GLU A 173 1.58 9.23 2.29
CA GLU A 173 1.45 10.40 3.16
C GLU A 173 2.11 10.10 4.50
N LYS A 174 3.19 10.84 4.81
CA LYS A 174 3.78 10.79 6.16
C LYS A 174 2.69 11.19 7.15
N PRO A 175 2.60 10.54 8.33
CA PRO A 175 1.74 11.02 9.39
C PRO A 175 2.16 12.47 9.69
N THR A 176 1.35 13.42 9.26
CA THR A 176 1.49 14.82 9.63
C THR A 176 1.52 14.84 11.15
N GLN A 177 2.56 15.44 11.73
CA GLN A 177 2.52 15.79 13.14
C GLN A 177 1.19 16.50 13.37
N ARG A 178 0.43 16.00 14.35
CA ARG A 178 -0.89 16.51 14.76
C ARG A 178 -1.01 17.99 14.45
N ALA A 179 -2.08 18.37 13.74
CA ALA A 179 -2.46 19.78 13.60
C ALA A 179 -2.31 20.47 14.98
N PRO A 180 -1.75 21.70 15.04
CA PRO A 180 -1.63 22.42 16.29
C PRO A 180 -3.00 22.42 16.95
N ARG A 181 -3.09 21.93 18.19
CA ARG A 181 -4.30 22.10 18.99
C ARG A 181 -4.62 23.58 18.95
N THR A 182 -5.78 23.95 18.41
CA THR A 182 -6.32 25.29 18.59
C THR A 182 -6.39 25.51 20.08
N LEU A 183 -5.48 26.34 20.60
CA LEU A 183 -5.55 26.84 21.96
C LEU A 183 -6.86 27.64 22.00
N ASN A 184 -7.88 27.08 22.65
CA ASN A 184 -9.04 27.88 23.01
C ASN A 184 -8.52 29.05 23.83
N ASN A 185 -8.64 30.26 23.29
CA ASN A 185 -8.38 31.49 23.99
C ASN A 185 -9.34 31.59 25.18
N ALA A 186 -8.93 31.04 26.32
CA ALA A 186 -9.32 31.57 27.61
C ALA A 186 -8.55 32.88 27.77
N SER A 187 -9.21 34.02 27.51
CA SER A 187 -8.88 35.33 28.09
C SER A 187 -9.82 36.42 27.56
N SER A 188 -10.86 36.74 28.33
CA SER A 188 -11.29 38.13 28.48
C SER A 188 -12.06 38.25 29.78
N SER A 189 -11.30 38.42 30.87
CA SER A 189 -11.77 38.95 32.13
C SER A 189 -12.19 40.42 31.93
N PHE A 190 -13.40 40.77 32.36
CA PHE A 190 -13.72 42.14 32.76
C PHE A 190 -14.17 42.11 34.22
N PRO A 191 -13.49 42.82 35.14
CA PRO A 191 -13.96 42.99 36.50
C PRO A 191 -15.00 44.12 36.54
N VAL A 192 -16.21 43.82 37.04
CA VAL A 192 -17.22 44.84 37.37
C VAL A 192 -16.75 45.58 38.62
N ARG A 193 -16.43 46.86 38.45
CA ARG A 193 -16.03 47.78 39.51
C ARG A 193 -17.29 48.22 40.28
N TYR A 194 -17.45 47.72 41.51
CA TYR A 194 -18.35 48.32 42.50
C TYR A 194 -17.68 49.57 43.12
N GLY A 195 -18.42 50.68 43.25
CA GLY A 195 -18.17 51.66 44.31
C GLY A 195 -18.38 53.14 43.97
N GLY A 196 -19.37 53.75 44.64
CA GLY A 196 -19.44 55.19 45.00
C GLY A 196 -20.74 55.89 44.57
N ARG A 197 -21.79 55.93 45.42
CA ARG A 197 -22.15 56.99 46.42
C ARG A 197 -22.41 58.38 45.78
N LEU A 198 -23.43 59.19 46.08
CA LEU A 198 -24.46 59.36 47.14
C LEU A 198 -25.42 60.48 46.64
N ALA A 199 -26.66 60.55 47.17
CA ALA A 199 -27.50 61.75 47.46
C ALA A 199 -29.01 61.37 47.41
N SER A 200 -29.70 61.22 48.55
CA SER A 200 -30.53 62.24 49.23
C SER A 200 -31.71 62.76 48.39
N TRP A 201 -32.94 62.33 48.68
CA TRP A 201 -34.00 62.99 49.47
C TRP A 201 -35.18 62.01 49.60
#